data_AF-A0A1V1TCT0-F1
#
_entry.id   AF-A0A1V1TCT0-F1
#
_cell.length_a   1.000
_cell.length_b   1.000
_cell.length_c   1.000
_cell.angle_alpha   90.00
_cell.angle_beta   90.00
_cell.angle_gamma   90.00
#
_symmetry.space_group_name_H-M   'P 1'
#
loop_
_entity.id
_entity.type
_entity.pdbx_description
1 polymer ?
#
loop_
_entity_poly.entity_id
_entity_poly.type
_entity_poly.pdbx_seq_one_letter_code
_entity_poly.pdbx_strand_id
1 'polypeptide(L)'
;MADELSFAYCPLPPVMKIYYQWNPAGLYSFHVCGTDQRDRLFAVKIHTGYSMSAPLYTNQGIYLYNGPTTKDPLLAAAGDDSGLFRSLPVNNNSQILIPSRKSNGFTTEMMRAYITQDKHAAFRFSIEVKACKTMRRQLFEWRSINRSERGDNCAEHGGFRLFLLSSELDQDIPSSESSSQGASTSSAAASKDEVVAILEWRFFWTSPKHPFDLKLAGRGLSGGFGERWAIMVLITALRLWELHARGKSQKGSVAVAGIIGPKEKSAK
;
A
#
# COMPACT_ATOMS: atom_id res chain seq x y z
N MET A 1 -17.79 -15.12 15.34
CA MET A 1 -18.69 -14.04 14.87
C MET A 1 -17.84 -13.00 14.18
N ALA A 2 -18.34 -12.45 13.08
CA ALA A 2 -17.62 -11.54 12.21
C ALA A 2 -17.08 -10.34 12.99
N ASP A 3 -15.79 -10.07 12.84
CA ASP A 3 -15.17 -8.80 13.23
C ASP A 3 -15.45 -7.83 12.07
N GLU A 4 -16.75 -7.57 11.87
CA GLU A 4 -17.33 -6.88 10.72
C GLU A 4 -17.27 -5.37 10.97
N LEU A 5 -16.79 -4.64 9.97
CA LEU A 5 -16.90 -3.19 9.92
C LEU A 5 -18.37 -2.82 10.20
N SER A 6 -18.66 -1.95 11.17
CA SER A 6 -20.03 -1.67 11.63
C SER A 6 -20.90 -0.87 10.64
N PHE A 7 -20.47 -0.80 9.37
CA PHE A 7 -21.16 -0.17 8.26
C PHE A 7 -21.27 -1.21 7.15
N ALA A 8 -22.31 -1.12 6.31
CA ALA A 8 -22.45 -1.95 5.12
C ALA A 8 -21.24 -1.70 4.19
N TYR A 9 -20.18 -2.45 4.39
CA TYR A 9 -18.94 -2.40 3.63
C TYR A 9 -19.13 -3.26 2.39
N CYS A 10 -18.82 -2.70 1.22
CA CYS A 10 -18.74 -3.48 -0.01
C CYS A 10 -17.37 -4.15 -0.07
N PRO A 11 -17.27 -5.49 -0.16
CA PRO A 11 -15.98 -6.15 -0.29
C PRO A 11 -15.22 -5.70 -1.54
N LEU A 12 -13.91 -5.52 -1.42
CA LEU A 12 -13.05 -5.12 -2.54
C LEU A 12 -12.93 -6.25 -3.56
N PRO A 13 -13.14 -5.99 -4.86
CA PRO A 13 -12.94 -7.01 -5.88
C PRO A 13 -11.45 -7.33 -6.05
N PRO A 14 -11.08 -8.52 -6.55
CA PRO A 14 -9.70 -8.92 -6.79
C PRO A 14 -8.94 -8.00 -7.76
N VAL A 15 -9.65 -7.41 -8.72
CA VAL A 15 -9.11 -6.49 -9.71
C VAL A 15 -9.89 -5.19 -9.63
N MET A 16 -9.16 -4.09 -9.47
CA MET A 16 -9.69 -2.75 -9.35
C MET A 16 -9.04 -1.86 -10.40
N LYS A 17 -9.89 -1.09 -11.09
CA LYS A 17 -9.47 -0.11 -12.10
C LYS A 17 -9.77 1.27 -11.58
N ILE A 18 -8.81 2.19 -11.65
CA ILE A 18 -9.01 3.53 -11.11
C ILE A 18 -9.33 4.47 -12.26
N TYR A 19 -10.36 5.31 -12.12
CA TYR A 19 -10.74 6.25 -13.17
C TYR A 19 -10.89 7.68 -12.66
N TYR A 20 -10.33 8.65 -13.38
CA TYR A 20 -10.55 10.08 -13.14
C TYR A 20 -12.00 10.47 -13.39
N GLN A 21 -12.52 11.32 -12.50
CA GLN A 21 -13.77 12.02 -12.75
C GLN A 21 -13.48 13.30 -13.55
N TRP A 22 -13.74 13.27 -14.85
CA TRP A 22 -13.60 14.47 -15.69
C TRP A 22 -14.81 15.41 -15.49
N ASN A 23 -14.78 16.19 -14.42
CA ASN A 23 -15.65 17.35 -14.22
C ASN A 23 -14.73 18.51 -13.78
N PRO A 24 -14.89 19.75 -14.28
CA PRO A 24 -14.14 20.91 -13.81
C PRO A 24 -14.20 21.15 -12.28
N ALA A 25 -15.29 20.74 -11.61
CA ALA A 25 -15.38 20.73 -10.14
C ALA A 25 -14.77 19.48 -9.46
N GLY A 26 -14.38 18.47 -10.25
CA GLY A 26 -13.91 17.13 -9.84
C GLY A 26 -12.44 16.85 -10.16
N LEU A 27 -11.62 17.88 -10.41
CA LEU A 27 -10.18 17.74 -10.73
C LEU A 27 -9.36 16.95 -9.68
N TYR A 28 -9.94 16.71 -8.50
CA TYR A 28 -9.31 16.04 -7.36
C TYR A 28 -10.03 14.76 -6.97
N SER A 29 -10.83 14.16 -7.86
CA SER A 29 -11.63 12.97 -7.54
C SER A 29 -11.51 11.85 -8.56
N PHE A 30 -11.46 10.62 -8.05
CA PHE A 30 -11.38 9.38 -8.83
C PHE A 30 -12.39 8.38 -8.30
N HIS A 31 -12.67 7.35 -9.09
CA HIS A 31 -13.43 6.19 -8.64
C HIS A 31 -12.56 4.95 -8.69
N VAL A 32 -12.69 4.11 -7.67
CA VAL A 32 -12.28 2.72 -7.71
C VAL A 32 -13.43 1.94 -8.33
N CYS A 33 -13.16 1.32 -9.47
CA CYS A 33 -14.13 0.58 -10.26
C CYS A 33 -13.82 -0.91 -10.26
N GLY A 34 -14.85 -1.73 -10.39
CA GLY A 34 -14.73 -3.18 -10.57
C GLY A 34 -14.48 -3.56 -12.03
N THR A 35 -15.50 -4.15 -12.66
CA THR A 35 -15.35 -4.77 -14.00
C THR A 35 -15.05 -3.71 -15.09
N ASP A 36 -15.76 -2.59 -15.04
CA ASP A 36 -15.64 -1.48 -15.98
C ASP A 36 -15.86 -0.12 -15.28
N GLN A 37 -15.70 0.98 -16.02
CA GLN A 37 -15.78 2.35 -15.49
C GLN A 37 -17.16 2.74 -14.93
N ARG A 38 -18.23 2.03 -15.30
CA ARG A 38 -19.60 2.29 -14.81
C ARG A 38 -19.84 1.63 -13.46
N ASP A 39 -19.15 0.53 -13.20
CA ASP A 39 -19.15 -0.20 -11.93
C ASP A 39 -18.31 0.52 -10.87
N ARG A 40 -18.82 1.66 -10.39
CA ARG A 40 -18.16 2.51 -9.38
C ARG A 40 -18.45 1.98 -7.99
N LEU A 41 -17.39 1.56 -7.29
CA LEU A 41 -17.50 0.96 -5.97
C LEU A 41 -17.17 1.97 -4.87
N PHE A 42 -16.09 2.72 -5.05
CA PHE A 42 -15.60 3.68 -4.05
C PHE A 42 -15.23 5.01 -4.70
N ALA A 43 -15.56 6.11 -4.04
CA ALA A 43 -15.06 7.44 -4.37
C ALA A 43 -13.72 7.68 -3.67
N VAL A 44 -12.85 8.39 -4.38
CA VAL A 44 -11.55 8.84 -3.89
C VAL A 44 -11.46 10.35 -4.08
N LYS A 45 -10.93 11.06 -3.08
CA LYS A 45 -10.69 12.50 -3.15
C LYS A 45 -9.27 12.84 -2.71
N ILE A 46 -8.55 13.61 -3.52
CA ILE A 46 -7.28 14.24 -3.11
C ILE A 46 -7.60 15.31 -2.08
N HIS A 47 -6.86 15.24 -0.98
CA HIS A 47 -6.80 16.26 0.05
C HIS A 47 -5.53 17.09 -0.13
N THR A 48 -5.69 18.35 -0.49
CA THR A 48 -4.58 19.25 -0.87
C THR A 48 -3.84 19.84 0.34
N GLY A 49 -4.35 19.61 1.56
CA GLY A 49 -3.80 20.18 2.80
C GLY A 49 -4.24 21.63 3.08
N TYR A 50 -5.02 22.25 2.20
CA TYR A 50 -5.54 23.61 2.40
C TYR A 50 -6.78 23.69 3.30
N SER A 51 -7.46 22.56 3.56
CA SER A 51 -8.59 22.51 4.48
C SER A 51 -8.20 21.88 5.81
N MET A 52 -8.82 22.33 6.91
CA MET A 52 -8.66 21.73 8.25
C MET A 52 -9.54 20.47 8.42
N SER A 53 -9.81 19.74 7.33
CA SER A 53 -10.72 18.61 7.34
C SER A 53 -10.07 17.41 8.03
N ALA A 54 -10.69 16.93 9.10
CA ALA A 54 -10.32 15.66 9.70
C ALA A 54 -10.51 14.50 8.68
N PRO A 55 -9.76 13.39 8.81
CA PRO A 55 -8.73 13.15 9.83
C PRO A 55 -7.33 13.65 9.46
N LEU A 56 -7.11 14.14 8.24
CA LEU A 56 -5.78 14.54 7.75
C LEU A 56 -5.41 16.00 8.10
N TYR A 57 -6.36 16.85 8.48
CA TYR A 57 -6.12 18.27 8.79
C TYR A 57 -5.28 18.94 7.69
N THR A 58 -4.13 19.53 8.00
CA THR A 58 -3.29 20.19 7.00
C THR A 58 -2.42 19.26 6.15
N ASN A 59 -2.46 17.95 6.40
CA ASN A 59 -1.56 17.00 5.74
C ASN A 59 -2.08 16.67 4.36
N GLN A 60 -1.25 16.82 3.33
CA GLN A 60 -1.66 16.44 1.99
C GLN A 60 -1.84 14.93 1.89
N GLY A 61 -2.84 14.49 1.14
CA GLY A 61 -3.15 13.07 1.06
C GLY A 61 -4.38 12.75 0.23
N ILE A 62 -5.01 11.63 0.58
CA ILE A 62 -6.15 11.04 -0.10
C ILE A 62 -7.16 10.54 0.93
N TYR A 63 -8.44 10.74 0.61
CA TYR A 63 -9.58 10.11 1.26
C TYR A 63 -10.21 9.05 0.36
N LEU A 64 -10.54 7.90 0.95
CA LEU A 64 -11.33 6.82 0.36
C LEU A 64 -12.68 6.74 1.08
N TYR A 65 -13.77 6.75 0.33
CA TYR A 65 -15.13 6.70 0.86
C TYR A 65 -15.76 5.32 0.65
N ASN A 66 -16.58 4.86 1.59
CA ASN A 66 -17.30 3.58 1.57
C ASN A 66 -18.54 3.66 0.66
N GLY A 67 -18.34 3.98 -0.61
CA GLY A 67 -19.39 4.12 -1.60
C GLY A 67 -18.96 5.00 -2.77
N PRO A 68 -19.75 5.06 -3.85
CA PRO A 68 -19.37 5.69 -5.10
C PRO A 68 -19.35 7.23 -5.05
N THR A 69 -19.67 7.86 -3.93
CA THR A 69 -19.75 9.31 -3.79
C THR A 69 -18.97 9.81 -2.57
N THR A 70 -18.56 11.08 -2.58
CA THR A 70 -17.92 11.72 -1.41
C THR A 70 -18.90 12.07 -0.30
N LYS A 71 -20.19 11.70 -0.44
CA LYS A 71 -21.20 11.82 0.62
C LYS A 71 -21.29 10.54 1.46
N ASP A 72 -20.75 9.43 0.94
CA ASP A 72 -20.69 8.17 1.66
C ASP A 72 -19.69 8.26 2.83
N PRO A 73 -19.79 7.39 3.85
CA PRO A 73 -18.91 7.43 5.01
C PRO A 73 -17.42 7.30 4.63
N LEU A 74 -16.53 7.99 5.35
CA LEU A 74 -15.10 7.84 5.16
C LEU A 74 -14.66 6.42 5.53
N LEU A 75 -13.99 5.73 4.61
CA LEU A 75 -13.51 4.36 4.80
C LEU A 75 -12.04 4.31 5.24
N ALA A 76 -11.19 5.10 4.60
CA ALA A 76 -9.77 5.19 4.90
C ALA A 76 -9.18 6.52 4.44
N ALA A 77 -8.01 6.87 4.96
CA ALA A 77 -7.26 8.04 4.51
C ALA A 77 -5.77 7.73 4.52
N ALA A 78 -5.00 8.39 3.66
CA ALA A 78 -3.55 8.36 3.71
C ALA A 78 -3.01 9.76 3.46
N GLY A 79 -1.96 10.17 4.18
CA GLY A 79 -1.36 11.47 3.98
C GLY A 79 0.07 11.55 4.46
N ASP A 80 0.67 12.73 4.31
CA ASP A 80 2.04 13.01 4.77
C ASP A 80 2.17 12.77 6.28
N ASP A 81 3.32 12.20 6.69
CA ASP A 81 3.69 12.12 8.10
C ASP A 81 4.15 13.50 8.62
N SER A 82 3.24 14.19 9.31
CA SER A 82 3.47 15.52 9.87
C SER A 82 3.94 15.46 11.33
N GLY A 83 5.07 14.79 11.59
CA GLY A 83 5.79 15.00 12.85
C GLY A 83 6.20 16.47 13.04
N LEU A 84 6.76 16.81 14.21
CA LEU A 84 7.24 18.17 14.56
C LEU A 84 8.17 18.81 13.51
N PHE A 85 8.76 18.00 12.61
CA PHE A 85 9.55 18.45 11.46
C PHE A 85 8.67 18.66 10.22
N ARG A 86 7.75 19.62 10.32
CA ARG A 86 6.79 20.06 9.29
C ARG A 86 7.45 20.63 8.01
N SER A 87 8.77 20.79 7.98
CA SER A 87 9.47 21.67 7.04
C SER A 87 10.47 20.99 6.10
N LEU A 88 10.69 19.68 6.18
CA LEU A 88 11.60 19.02 5.24
C LEU A 88 10.81 18.46 4.04
N PRO A 89 11.02 18.98 2.81
CA PRO A 89 10.28 18.60 1.60
C PRO A 89 10.52 17.15 1.13
N VAL A 90 11.12 16.33 1.99
CA VAL A 90 11.75 15.06 1.64
C VAL A 90 11.19 13.88 2.44
N ASN A 91 10.27 14.07 3.38
CA ASN A 91 9.65 12.91 4.05
C ASN A 91 8.64 12.23 3.12
N ASN A 92 8.97 11.02 2.66
CA ASN A 92 8.07 10.18 1.84
C ASN A 92 7.30 9.16 2.68
N ASN A 93 7.46 9.18 4.01
CA ASN A 93 6.63 8.38 4.91
C ASN A 93 5.19 8.89 4.87
N SER A 94 4.26 7.97 5.07
CA SER A 94 2.83 8.26 5.01
C SER A 94 2.12 7.70 6.23
N GLN A 95 1.26 8.51 6.84
CA GLN A 95 0.29 8.06 7.82
C GLN A 95 -0.90 7.46 7.09
N ILE A 96 -1.30 6.26 7.48
CA ILE A 96 -2.39 5.50 6.88
C ILE A 96 -3.47 5.30 7.95
N LEU A 97 -4.62 5.92 7.77
CA LEU A 97 -5.77 5.77 8.65
C LEU A 97 -6.73 4.74 8.05
N ILE A 98 -6.97 3.69 8.81
CA ILE A 98 -7.89 2.59 8.44
C ILE A 98 -8.82 2.28 9.61
N PRO A 99 -9.97 1.62 9.37
CA PRO A 99 -10.91 1.32 10.43
C PRO A 99 -10.25 0.61 11.61
N SER A 100 -10.56 1.09 12.81
CA SER A 100 -10.12 0.49 14.07
C SER A 100 -10.88 -0.81 14.31
N ARG A 101 -10.19 -1.79 14.88
CA ARG A 101 -10.81 -3.06 15.29
C ARG A 101 -11.38 -2.99 16.71
N LYS A 102 -10.95 -2.00 17.49
CA LYS A 102 -11.30 -1.87 18.93
C LYS A 102 -12.32 -0.77 19.19
N SER A 103 -12.58 0.08 18.20
CA SER A 103 -13.41 1.27 18.35
C SER A 103 -14.07 1.64 17.02
N ASN A 104 -15.13 2.45 17.08
CA ASN A 104 -15.86 2.95 15.90
C ASN A 104 -15.12 4.09 15.17
N GLY A 105 -13.79 4.12 15.24
CA GLY A 105 -12.94 5.19 14.68
C GLY A 105 -11.84 4.64 13.78
N PHE A 106 -10.76 5.42 13.63
CA PHE A 106 -9.60 5.03 12.83
C PHE A 106 -8.43 4.61 13.72
N THR A 107 -7.61 3.70 13.21
CA THR A 107 -6.26 3.43 13.71
C THR A 107 -5.27 3.94 12.69
N THR A 108 -4.22 4.61 13.17
CA THR A 108 -3.12 5.11 12.32
C THR A 108 -2.01 4.06 12.24
N GLU A 109 -1.73 3.59 11.03
CA GLU A 109 -0.56 2.81 10.67
C GLU A 109 0.45 3.70 9.94
N MET A 110 1.72 3.28 9.90
CA MET A 110 2.78 4.02 9.20
C MET A 110 3.30 3.22 8.00
N MET A 111 3.33 3.86 6.84
CA MET A 111 4.03 3.37 5.65
C MET A 111 5.34 4.14 5.49
N ARG A 112 6.47 3.43 5.61
CA ARG A 112 7.82 4.02 5.57
C ARG A 112 8.46 3.81 4.21
N ALA A 113 9.02 4.87 3.64
CA ALA A 113 9.74 4.85 2.37
C ALA A 113 11.25 4.64 2.60
N TYR A 114 11.89 3.83 1.76
CA TYR A 114 13.34 3.64 1.77
C TYR A 114 13.81 3.06 0.43
N ILE A 115 15.13 2.95 0.28
CA ILE A 115 15.76 2.31 -0.88
C ILE A 115 16.24 0.92 -0.50
N THR A 116 15.86 -0.10 -1.27
CA THR A 116 16.34 -1.48 -1.08
C THR A 116 17.82 -1.60 -1.39
N GLN A 117 18.47 -2.69 -0.99
CA GLN A 117 19.87 -2.97 -1.33
C GLN A 117 20.09 -3.00 -2.85
N ASP A 118 19.12 -3.56 -3.58
CA ASP A 118 19.08 -3.58 -5.05
C ASP A 118 18.74 -2.22 -5.68
N LYS A 119 18.69 -1.17 -4.86
CA LYS A 119 18.48 0.23 -5.24
C LYS A 119 17.09 0.51 -5.86
N HIS A 120 16.05 -0.20 -5.40
CA HIS A 120 14.66 0.07 -5.74
C HIS A 120 14.00 0.99 -4.72
N ALA A 121 13.01 1.78 -5.14
CA ALA A 121 12.13 2.46 -4.20
C ALA A 121 11.20 1.44 -3.56
N ALA A 122 11.16 1.41 -2.22
CA ALA A 122 10.29 0.52 -1.46
C ALA A 122 9.50 1.27 -0.38
N PHE A 123 8.32 0.74 -0.09
CA PHE A 123 7.41 1.28 0.92
C PHE A 123 6.88 0.15 1.79
N ARG A 124 7.17 0.22 3.08
CA ARG A 124 6.90 -0.86 4.02
C ARG A 124 5.88 -0.44 5.06
N PHE A 125 4.91 -1.31 5.33
CA PHE A 125 3.94 -1.14 6.39
C PHE A 125 3.68 -2.49 7.07
N SER A 126 3.09 -2.45 8.26
CA SER A 126 2.64 -3.66 8.94
C SER A 126 1.18 -3.53 9.35
N ILE A 127 0.48 -4.66 9.33
CA ILE A 127 -0.92 -4.70 9.70
C ILE A 127 -1.27 -6.05 10.31
N GLU A 128 -2.19 -6.05 11.27
CA GLU A 128 -2.76 -7.28 11.82
C GLU A 128 -3.62 -7.97 10.77
N VAL A 129 -3.29 -9.23 10.50
CA VAL A 129 -4.07 -10.11 9.61
C VAL A 129 -4.48 -11.37 10.37
N LYS A 130 -5.60 -11.95 9.97
CA LYS A 130 -6.09 -13.17 10.58
C LYS A 130 -5.30 -14.37 10.05
N ALA A 131 -4.55 -15.03 10.92
CA ALA A 131 -3.85 -16.26 10.59
C ALA A 131 -4.51 -17.40 11.39
N CYS A 132 -5.32 -18.21 10.70
CA CYS A 132 -6.11 -19.28 11.30
C CYS A 132 -7.04 -18.75 12.42
N LYS A 133 -6.61 -18.87 13.68
CA LYS A 133 -7.38 -18.54 14.89
C LYS A 133 -6.83 -17.33 15.65
N THR A 134 -5.66 -16.81 15.29
CA THR A 134 -5.01 -15.70 15.97
C THR A 134 -4.74 -14.55 15.01
N MET A 135 -4.64 -13.34 15.56
CA MET A 135 -4.24 -12.17 14.80
C MET A 135 -2.73 -12.05 14.87
N ARG A 136 -2.06 -12.05 13.71
CA ARG A 136 -0.60 -11.86 13.62
C ARG A 136 -0.35 -10.56 12.88
N ARG A 137 0.53 -9.72 13.44
CA ARG A 137 1.01 -8.53 12.75
C ARG A 137 2.00 -8.97 11.66
N GLN A 138 1.63 -8.81 10.41
CA GLN A 138 2.46 -9.16 9.26
C GLN A 138 3.05 -7.91 8.62
N LEU A 139 4.22 -8.08 7.98
CA LEU A 139 4.98 -7.02 7.35
C LEU A 139 4.84 -7.14 5.83
N PHE A 140 4.51 -6.02 5.20
CA PHE A 140 4.30 -5.95 3.76
C PHE A 140 5.16 -4.84 3.15
N GLU A 141 5.58 -5.05 1.91
CA GLU A 141 6.50 -4.17 1.22
C GLU A 141 6.14 -3.99 -0.25
N TRP A 142 5.79 -2.77 -0.63
CA TRP A 142 5.70 -2.38 -2.03
C TRP A 142 7.12 -2.16 -2.57
N ARG A 143 7.51 -2.87 -3.63
CA ARG A 143 8.78 -2.66 -4.37
C ARG A 143 8.49 -2.17 -5.78
N SER A 144 9.19 -1.13 -6.22
CA SER A 144 9.04 -0.59 -7.58
C SER A 144 9.49 -1.60 -8.63
N ILE A 145 8.66 -1.82 -9.66
CA ILE A 145 8.96 -2.70 -10.78
C ILE A 145 10.02 -2.02 -11.67
N ASN A 146 11.14 -2.71 -11.89
CA ASN A 146 12.23 -2.19 -12.69
C ASN A 146 11.93 -2.23 -14.20
N ARG A 147 12.62 -1.36 -14.95
CA ARG A 147 12.56 -1.35 -16.42
C ARG A 147 13.17 -2.62 -17.04
N SER A 148 14.06 -3.32 -16.35
CA SER A 148 14.68 -4.58 -16.79
C SER A 148 13.78 -5.81 -16.56
N GLU A 149 12.85 -5.74 -15.61
CA GLU A 149 11.83 -6.79 -15.35
C GLU A 149 10.59 -6.62 -16.25
N ARG A 150 10.66 -5.66 -17.17
CA ARG A 150 9.67 -5.39 -18.20
C ARG A 150 9.81 -6.43 -19.29
N GLY A 151 9.44 -7.67 -18.97
CA GLY A 151 9.15 -8.68 -19.99
C GLY A 151 7.96 -8.26 -20.84
N ASP A 152 7.76 -8.97 -21.94
CA ASP A 152 6.89 -8.62 -23.08
C ASP A 152 5.40 -8.38 -22.76
N ASN A 153 4.92 -8.58 -21.52
CA ASN A 153 3.48 -8.56 -21.24
C ASN A 153 2.98 -8.02 -19.88
N CYS A 154 3.79 -7.51 -18.94
CA CYS A 154 3.24 -7.18 -17.60
C CYS A 154 3.58 -5.84 -16.95
N ALA A 155 4.43 -4.96 -17.48
CA ALA A 155 4.64 -3.64 -16.85
C ALA A 155 5.34 -2.64 -17.77
N GLU A 156 4.85 -2.46 -19.00
CA GLU A 156 5.42 -1.50 -19.95
C GLU A 156 5.50 -0.06 -19.43
N HIS A 157 4.82 0.26 -18.32
CA HIS A 157 4.73 1.61 -17.78
C HIS A 157 5.25 1.72 -16.34
N GLY A 158 5.75 0.62 -15.78
CA GLY A 158 6.19 0.54 -14.38
C GLY A 158 5.05 0.26 -13.42
N GLY A 159 5.34 0.34 -12.12
CA GLY A 159 4.38 -0.01 -11.08
C GLY A 159 5.08 -0.45 -9.79
N PHE A 160 4.33 -1.11 -8.92
CA PHE A 160 4.82 -1.71 -7.69
C PHE A 160 4.26 -3.12 -7.50
N ARG A 161 5.05 -4.02 -6.90
CA ARG A 161 4.56 -5.31 -6.39
C ARG A 161 4.58 -5.26 -4.87
N LEU A 162 3.50 -5.73 -4.24
CA LEU A 162 3.39 -5.87 -2.79
C LEU A 162 3.85 -7.26 -2.41
N PHE A 163 4.86 -7.32 -1.56
CA PHE A 163 5.40 -8.56 -1.01
C PHE A 163 4.90 -8.75 0.42
N LEU A 164 4.49 -9.96 0.76
CA LEU A 164 4.45 -10.44 2.13
C LEU A 164 5.86 -10.87 2.52
N LEU A 165 6.43 -10.22 3.53
CA LEU A 165 7.74 -10.57 4.03
C LEU A 165 7.63 -11.72 5.02
N SER A 166 8.38 -12.79 4.77
CA SER A 166 8.51 -13.88 5.73
C SER A 166 9.24 -13.35 6.96
N SER A 167 8.65 -13.52 8.15
CA SER A 167 9.32 -13.18 9.39
C SER A 167 10.41 -14.22 9.65
N GLU A 168 11.64 -13.79 9.96
CA GLU A 168 12.75 -14.68 10.35
C GLU A 168 12.44 -15.59 11.56
N LEU A 169 11.31 -15.38 12.23
CA LEU A 169 10.81 -16.19 13.36
C LEU A 169 10.03 -17.46 12.97
N ASP A 170 9.82 -17.76 11.68
CA ASP A 170 9.22 -19.04 11.25
C ASP A 170 10.27 -20.18 11.12
N GLN A 171 11.48 -20.03 11.70
CA GLN A 171 12.51 -21.08 11.74
C GLN A 171 12.49 -22.00 12.98
N ASP A 172 11.48 -21.92 13.86
CA ASP A 172 11.35 -22.87 14.97
C ASP A 172 10.39 -24.02 14.62
N ILE A 173 10.84 -24.92 13.76
CA ILE A 173 10.40 -26.33 13.78
C ILE A 173 11.65 -27.18 13.99
N PRO A 174 11.84 -27.83 15.15
CA PRO A 174 12.94 -28.76 15.33
C PRO A 174 12.62 -29.99 14.48
N SER A 175 13.26 -30.08 13.31
CA SER A 175 13.31 -31.31 12.54
C SER A 175 14.26 -32.24 13.28
N SER A 176 13.69 -33.23 13.97
CA SER A 176 14.45 -34.26 14.68
C SER A 176 15.51 -34.89 13.79
N GLU A 177 16.65 -35.11 14.41
CA GLU A 177 17.90 -35.62 13.88
C GLU A 177 17.76 -36.91 13.04
N SER A 178 18.45 -36.94 11.90
CA SER A 178 19.24 -38.11 11.53
C SER A 178 20.44 -37.68 10.70
N SER A 179 21.62 -38.03 11.20
CA SER A 179 22.97 -37.70 10.76
C SER A 179 23.34 -38.25 9.37
N SER A 180 24.08 -37.46 8.58
CA SER A 180 25.35 -37.87 7.94
C SER A 180 25.96 -36.73 7.09
N GLN A 181 27.29 -36.73 7.07
CA GLN A 181 28.20 -35.70 6.58
C GLN A 181 28.09 -35.42 5.07
N GLY A 182 28.34 -34.16 4.69
CA GLY A 182 28.69 -33.80 3.33
C GLY A 182 28.74 -32.29 3.13
N ALA A 183 29.93 -31.75 2.89
CA ALA A 183 30.20 -30.34 2.67
C ALA A 183 29.22 -29.73 1.64
N SER A 184 28.58 -28.62 1.98
CA SER A 184 27.84 -27.80 1.02
C SER A 184 27.80 -26.34 1.47
N THR A 185 28.43 -25.53 0.62
CA THR A 185 28.32 -24.08 0.45
C THR A 185 27.13 -23.43 1.14
N SER A 186 27.43 -22.46 2.02
CA SER A 186 26.48 -21.50 2.56
C SER A 186 25.89 -20.62 1.45
N SER A 187 24.87 -21.11 0.74
CA SER A 187 23.94 -20.23 0.03
C SER A 187 22.81 -19.91 0.99
N ALA A 188 22.79 -18.67 1.48
CA ALA A 188 21.70 -18.09 2.26
C ALA A 188 20.35 -18.53 1.67
N ALA A 189 19.53 -19.21 2.47
CA ALA A 189 18.19 -19.58 2.08
C ALA A 189 17.42 -18.29 1.77
N ALA A 190 17.25 -18.00 0.48
CA ALA A 190 16.48 -16.86 0.03
C ALA A 190 15.06 -17.02 0.57
N SER A 191 14.70 -16.21 1.57
CA SER A 191 13.33 -16.09 2.04
C SER A 191 12.46 -15.76 0.82
N LYS A 192 11.58 -16.69 0.42
CA LYS A 192 10.67 -16.50 -0.71
C LYS A 192 9.60 -15.50 -0.29
N ASP A 193 9.87 -14.22 -0.51
CA ASP A 193 8.86 -13.18 -0.38
C ASP A 193 7.72 -13.44 -1.39
N GLU A 194 6.49 -13.53 -0.90
CA GLU A 194 5.32 -13.85 -1.72
C GLU A 194 4.69 -12.55 -2.26
N VAL A 195 4.40 -12.49 -3.57
CA VAL A 195 3.66 -11.36 -4.16
C VAL A 195 2.17 -11.49 -3.86
N VAL A 196 1.60 -10.52 -3.15
CA VAL A 196 0.20 -10.51 -2.71
C VAL A 196 -0.65 -9.41 -3.34
N ALA A 197 -0.03 -8.45 -4.03
CA ALA A 197 -0.72 -7.49 -4.90
C ALA A 197 0.22 -6.89 -5.94
N ILE A 198 -0.35 -6.35 -7.03
CA ILE A 198 0.36 -5.70 -8.13
C ILE A 198 -0.35 -4.39 -8.46
N LEU A 199 0.40 -3.30 -8.50
CA LEU A 199 -0.02 -1.97 -8.88
C LEU A 199 0.64 -1.62 -10.21
N GLU A 200 -0.14 -1.43 -11.27
CA GLU A 200 0.35 -1.21 -12.64
C GLU A 200 -0.04 0.17 -13.13
N TRP A 201 0.94 0.96 -13.56
CA TRP A 201 0.67 2.25 -14.18
C TRP A 201 0.11 2.06 -15.59
N ARG A 202 -0.83 2.93 -15.97
CA ARG A 202 -1.32 3.01 -17.35
C ARG A 202 -0.64 4.15 -18.08
N PHE A 203 -0.48 3.98 -19.38
CA PHE A 203 0.02 5.05 -20.22
C PHE A 203 -1.02 6.16 -20.36
N PHE A 204 -0.63 7.38 -20.04
CA PHE A 204 -1.56 8.50 -20.10
C PHE A 204 -2.05 8.81 -21.52
N TRP A 205 -1.26 8.48 -22.56
CA TRP A 205 -1.69 8.70 -23.95
C TRP A 205 -2.75 7.71 -24.43
N THR A 206 -2.73 6.46 -23.95
CA THR A 206 -3.74 5.46 -24.35
C THR A 206 -4.95 5.45 -23.43
N SER A 207 -4.80 5.89 -22.18
CA SER A 207 -5.91 5.91 -21.22
C SER A 207 -5.80 7.11 -20.25
N PRO A 208 -6.03 8.34 -20.71
CA PRO A 208 -5.85 9.55 -19.89
C PRO A 208 -6.77 9.59 -18.67
N LYS A 209 -7.91 8.89 -18.74
CA LYS A 209 -8.89 8.79 -17.65
C LYS A 209 -8.62 7.62 -16.70
N HIS A 210 -7.62 6.79 -16.94
CA HIS A 210 -7.37 5.56 -16.20
C HIS A 210 -5.91 5.54 -15.77
N PRO A 211 -5.53 6.04 -14.58
CA PRO A 211 -4.13 6.17 -14.21
C PRO A 211 -3.45 4.84 -13.88
N PHE A 212 -4.16 3.89 -13.27
CA PHE A 212 -3.56 2.64 -12.82
C PHE A 212 -4.59 1.52 -12.57
N ASP A 213 -4.10 0.28 -12.63
CA ASP A 213 -4.78 -0.94 -12.21
C ASP A 213 -4.19 -1.44 -10.88
N LEU A 214 -5.02 -1.97 -9.99
CA LEU A 214 -4.61 -2.67 -8.78
C LEU A 214 -5.19 -4.10 -8.80
N LYS A 215 -4.32 -5.09 -8.66
CA LYS A 215 -4.68 -6.52 -8.69
C LYS A 215 -4.19 -7.18 -7.41
N LEU A 216 -5.07 -7.86 -6.69
CA LEU A 216 -4.67 -8.78 -5.62
C LEU A 216 -4.06 -10.03 -6.24
N ALA A 217 -3.09 -10.64 -5.56
CA ALA A 217 -2.35 -11.81 -6.03
C ALA A 217 -2.06 -12.79 -4.88
N GLY A 218 -1.65 -14.02 -5.21
CA GLY A 218 -1.26 -15.02 -4.21
C GLY A 218 -2.32 -15.21 -3.11
N ARG A 219 -1.87 -15.27 -1.87
CA ARG A 219 -2.73 -15.31 -0.67
C ARG A 219 -3.60 -14.07 -0.46
N GLY A 220 -3.33 -12.97 -1.16
CA GLY A 220 -4.19 -11.79 -1.18
C GLY A 220 -5.55 -12.05 -1.83
N LEU A 221 -5.64 -13.02 -2.76
CA LEU A 221 -6.86 -13.36 -3.48
C LEU A 221 -7.85 -14.19 -2.65
N SER A 222 -7.36 -14.98 -1.70
CA SER A 222 -8.18 -15.93 -0.94
C SER A 222 -9.01 -15.26 0.17
N GLY A 223 -8.88 -13.95 0.35
CA GLY A 223 -9.49 -13.21 1.46
C GLY A 223 -8.88 -13.55 2.83
N GLY A 224 -7.85 -14.40 2.89
CA GLY A 224 -7.28 -14.91 4.13
C GLY A 224 -6.71 -13.83 5.05
N PHE A 225 -6.28 -12.69 4.51
CA PHE A 225 -5.78 -11.56 5.31
C PHE A 225 -6.88 -10.67 5.91
N GLY A 226 -8.12 -10.82 5.44
CA GLY A 226 -9.29 -10.05 5.90
C GLY A 226 -9.48 -8.70 5.21
N GLU A 227 -10.63 -8.09 5.44
CA GLU A 227 -11.07 -6.85 4.77
C GLU A 227 -10.21 -5.65 5.12
N ARG A 228 -9.80 -5.52 6.40
CA ARG A 228 -8.94 -4.43 6.86
C ARG A 228 -7.59 -4.43 6.12
N TRP A 229 -7.06 -5.61 5.77
CA TRP A 229 -5.88 -5.72 4.92
C TRP A 229 -6.16 -5.27 3.49
N ALA A 230 -7.27 -5.67 2.88
CA ALA A 230 -7.62 -5.25 1.53
C ALA A 230 -7.77 -3.71 1.45
N ILE A 231 -8.39 -3.08 2.46
CA ILE A 231 -8.48 -1.62 2.58
C ILE A 231 -7.08 -1.00 2.68
N MET A 232 -6.20 -1.58 3.50
CA MET A 232 -4.80 -1.12 3.64
C MET A 232 -4.04 -1.19 2.30
N VAL A 233 -4.22 -2.27 1.53
CA VAL A 233 -3.60 -2.42 0.20
C VAL A 233 -4.12 -1.35 -0.75
N LEU A 234 -5.44 -1.14 -0.81
CA LEU A 234 -6.02 -0.12 -1.69
C LEU A 234 -5.56 1.29 -1.33
N ILE A 235 -5.64 1.70 -0.05
CA ILE A 235 -5.28 3.05 0.36
C ILE A 235 -3.78 3.32 0.20
N THR A 236 -2.92 2.32 0.44
CA THR A 236 -1.47 2.47 0.20
C THR A 236 -1.13 2.52 -1.29
N ALA A 237 -1.83 1.78 -2.15
CA ALA A 237 -1.69 1.89 -3.60
C ALA A 237 -2.12 3.28 -4.13
N LEU A 238 -3.25 3.79 -3.66
CA LEU A 238 -3.71 5.16 -3.97
C LEU A 238 -2.68 6.20 -3.53
N ARG A 239 -2.11 6.03 -2.33
CA ARG A 239 -1.04 6.89 -1.82
C ARG A 239 0.23 6.82 -2.65
N LEU A 240 0.64 5.63 -3.10
CA LEU A 240 1.78 5.46 -4.00
C LEU A 240 1.58 6.18 -5.32
N TRP A 241 0.37 6.12 -5.88
CA TRP A 241 0.04 6.87 -7.08
C TRP A 241 0.14 8.40 -6.86
N GLU A 242 -0.36 8.93 -5.74
CA GLU A 242 -0.22 10.36 -5.43
C GLU A 242 1.26 10.77 -5.27
N LEU A 243 2.05 9.96 -4.56
CA LEU A 243 3.50 10.16 -4.46
C LEU A 243 4.18 10.10 -5.83
N HIS A 244 3.74 9.19 -6.71
CA HIS A 244 4.26 9.08 -8.07
C HIS A 244 3.94 10.31 -8.92
N ALA A 245 2.69 10.78 -8.89
CA ALA A 245 2.25 11.98 -9.58
C ALA A 245 3.01 13.24 -9.14
N ARG A 246 3.48 13.28 -7.88
CA ARG A 246 4.34 14.34 -7.34
C ARG A 246 5.85 14.09 -7.50
N GLY A 247 6.26 13.02 -8.17
CA GLY A 247 7.67 12.63 -8.32
C GLY A 247 8.34 12.09 -7.06
N LYS A 248 7.61 11.92 -5.95
CA LYS A 248 8.11 11.45 -4.65
C LYS A 248 8.28 9.93 -4.56
N SER A 249 7.67 9.16 -5.45
CA SER A 249 7.82 7.69 -5.47
C SER A 249 9.05 7.20 -6.25
N GLN A 250 9.80 8.11 -6.88
CA GLN A 250 10.96 7.76 -7.69
C GLN A 250 12.19 7.52 -6.82
N LYS A 251 13.10 6.66 -7.29
CA LYS A 251 14.36 6.32 -6.60
C LYS A 251 15.13 7.55 -6.12
N GLY A 252 15.31 8.56 -6.97
CA GLY A 252 16.04 9.78 -6.61
C GLY A 252 15.41 10.48 -5.39
N SER A 253 14.09 10.68 -5.44
CA SER A 253 13.34 11.34 -4.36
C SER A 253 13.31 10.54 -3.06
N VAL A 254 13.22 9.20 -3.14
CA VAL A 254 13.26 8.32 -1.97
C VAL A 254 14.67 8.20 -1.39
N ALA A 255 15.72 8.24 -2.21
CA ALA A 255 17.10 8.25 -1.73
C ALA A 255 17.43 9.53 -0.97
N VAL A 256 17.03 10.69 -1.52
CA VAL A 256 17.21 11.98 -0.84
C VAL A 256 16.43 12.01 0.48
N ALA A 257 15.23 11.40 0.52
CA ALA A 257 14.45 11.21 1.75
C ALA A 257 15.18 10.41 2.83
N GLY A 258 15.78 9.28 2.43
CA GLY A 258 16.53 8.41 3.34
C GLY A 258 17.83 9.01 3.86
N ILE A 259 18.45 9.92 3.10
CA ILE A 259 19.69 10.61 3.50
C ILE A 259 19.39 11.76 4.48
N ILE A 260 18.27 12.44 4.31
CA ILE A 260 17.91 13.66 5.06
C ILE A 260 16.99 13.36 6.25
N GLY A 261 16.33 12.20 6.28
CA GLY A 261 15.53 11.74 7.41
C GLY A 261 16.36 11.53 8.69
N PRO A 262 15.75 11.66 9.88
CA PRO A 262 16.47 11.45 11.13
C PRO A 262 17.07 10.05 11.17
N LYS A 263 18.40 9.97 11.31
CA LYS A 263 19.08 8.70 11.60
C LYS A 263 18.58 8.23 12.96
N GLU A 264 17.79 7.16 12.98
CA GLU A 264 17.46 6.44 14.20
C GLU A 264 18.79 6.07 14.88
N LYS A 265 19.06 6.68 16.05
CA LYS A 265 20.12 6.21 16.92
C LYS A 265 19.64 4.88 17.47
N SER A 266 20.28 3.78 17.06
CA SER A 266 20.13 2.49 17.72
C SER A 266 20.41 2.68 19.21
N ALA A 267 19.38 2.50 20.04
CA ALA A 267 19.58 2.33 21.47
C ALA A 267 20.38 1.04 21.66
N LYS A 268 21.47 1.17 22.43
CA LYS A 268 22.39 0.10 22.80
C LYS A 268 21.95 -0.48 24.15
#